data_AF-A0A812TM92-F1
#
_entry.id   AF-A0A812TM92-F1
#
_cell.length_a   1.000
_cell.length_b   1.000
_cell.length_c   1.000
_cell.angle_alpha   90.00
_cell.angle_beta   90.00
_cell.angle_gamma   90.00
#
_symmetry.space_group_name_H-M   'P 1'
#
loop_
_entity.id
_entity.type
_entity.pdbx_description
1 polymer ?
#
loop_
_entity_poly.entity_id
_entity_poly.type
_entity_poly.pdbx_seq_one_letter_code
_entity_poly.pdbx_strand_id
1 'polypeptide(L)'
;TLRIVRITRLVKIARITRVLRVIMALRTLTQSIIYTLKSLIWAMILLVLIVYVFGILFAQAVNDHLMDTDVRPLSDEEVAAARRYFDDLPQTMLSLFMSIAGGVSWEEVVVPLRAISVVWVAIFLTYVSFTYFAVLNVVTGVFCQSAIDSAQSDHDMVLQSILANKQAHIEKIRYLFSEIDQEDSGVITFQILRCKPA
;
A
#
# COMPACT_ATOMS: atom_id res chain seq x y z
N THR A 1 5.38 -50.69 -20.18
CA THR A 1 4.17 -50.00 -19.71
C THR A 1 4.37 -49.25 -18.38
N LEU A 2 4.91 -49.89 -17.32
CA LEU A 2 5.10 -49.27 -15.99
C LEU A 2 6.02 -48.02 -15.95
N ARG A 3 7.08 -47.96 -16.76
CA ARG A 3 7.99 -46.78 -16.84
C ARG A 3 7.29 -45.55 -17.41
N ILE A 4 6.45 -45.73 -18.43
CA ILE A 4 5.75 -44.63 -19.11
C ILE A 4 4.72 -44.00 -18.15
N VAL A 5 3.95 -44.82 -17.41
CA VAL A 5 2.98 -44.35 -16.41
C VAL A 5 3.65 -43.50 -15.30
N ARG A 6 4.85 -43.89 -14.84
CA ARG A 6 5.62 -43.11 -13.86
C ARG A 6 6.03 -41.74 -14.42
N ILE A 7 6.51 -41.70 -15.65
CA ILE A 7 6.98 -40.46 -16.30
C ILE A 7 5.81 -39.47 -16.47
N THR A 8 4.65 -39.92 -16.94
CA THR A 8 3.46 -39.05 -17.11
C THR A 8 2.98 -38.47 -15.77
N ARG A 9 3.04 -39.27 -14.69
CA ARG A 9 2.69 -38.83 -13.33
C ARG A 9 3.63 -37.73 -12.83
N LEU A 10 4.94 -37.88 -13.06
CA LEU A 10 5.96 -36.90 -12.67
C LEU A 10 5.81 -35.57 -13.42
N VAL A 11 5.55 -35.61 -14.74
CA VAL A 11 5.29 -34.40 -15.53
C VAL A 11 4.04 -33.67 -15.03
N LYS A 12 2.97 -34.42 -14.70
CA LYS A 12 1.74 -33.84 -14.14
C LYS A 12 1.99 -33.18 -12.79
N ILE A 13 2.75 -33.81 -11.90
CA ILE A 13 3.15 -33.24 -10.59
C ILE A 13 4.04 -32.00 -10.77
N ALA A 14 5.01 -32.04 -11.69
CA ALA A 14 5.87 -30.89 -12.00
C ALA A 14 5.06 -29.69 -12.54
N ARG A 15 4.06 -29.94 -13.38
CA ARG A 15 3.15 -28.91 -13.87
C ARG A 15 2.28 -28.33 -12.75
N ILE A 16 1.71 -29.19 -11.90
CA ILE A 16 0.88 -28.77 -10.76
C ILE A 16 1.70 -27.95 -9.76
N THR A 17 2.89 -28.40 -9.38
CA THR A 17 3.78 -27.65 -8.47
C THR A 17 4.23 -26.31 -9.04
N ARG A 18 4.41 -26.20 -10.36
CA ARG A 18 4.68 -24.91 -11.02
C ARG A 18 3.48 -23.97 -10.93
N VAL A 19 2.28 -24.48 -11.23
CA VAL A 19 1.04 -23.70 -11.15
C VAL A 19 0.76 -23.25 -9.71
N LEU A 20 0.91 -24.14 -8.73
CA LEU A 20 0.74 -23.81 -7.31
C LEU A 20 1.71 -22.73 -6.85
N ARG A 21 2.99 -22.79 -7.26
CA ARG A 21 3.97 -21.73 -6.96
C ARG A 21 3.56 -20.38 -7.55
N VAL A 22 3.06 -20.36 -8.79
CA VAL A 22 2.58 -19.11 -9.43
C VAL A 22 1.35 -18.55 -8.72
N ILE A 23 0.37 -19.40 -8.36
CA ILE A 23 -0.83 -18.98 -7.63
C ILE A 23 -0.47 -18.44 -6.24
N MET A 24 0.46 -19.09 -5.54
CA MET A 24 0.96 -18.62 -4.25
C MET A 24 1.66 -17.27 -4.39
N ALA A 25 2.58 -17.12 -5.36
CA ALA A 25 3.26 -15.85 -5.61
C ALA A 25 2.27 -14.73 -5.96
N LEU A 26 1.27 -15.02 -6.82
CA LEU A 26 0.23 -14.06 -7.18
C LEU A 26 -0.60 -13.65 -5.97
N ARG A 27 -0.97 -14.60 -5.10
CA ARG A 27 -1.72 -14.34 -3.86
C ARG A 27 -0.93 -13.46 -2.89
N THR A 28 0.37 -13.70 -2.75
CA THR A 28 1.24 -12.86 -1.90
C THR A 28 1.31 -11.44 -2.45
N LEU A 29 1.54 -11.28 -3.76
CA LEU A 29 1.58 -9.96 -4.40
C LEU A 29 0.25 -9.21 -4.30
N THR A 30 -0.89 -9.88 -4.54
CA THR A 30 -2.21 -9.24 -4.39
C THR A 30 -2.50 -8.86 -2.95
N GLN A 31 -2.09 -9.67 -1.97
CA GLN A 31 -2.26 -9.34 -0.56
C GLN A 31 -1.44 -8.09 -0.19
N SER A 32 -0.19 -7.98 -0.66
CA SER A 32 0.64 -6.78 -0.47
C SER A 32 0.03 -5.54 -1.13
N ILE A 33 -0.55 -5.67 -2.32
CA ILE A 33 -1.27 -4.58 -2.99
C ILE A 33 -2.51 -4.16 -2.18
N ILE A 34 -3.30 -5.10 -1.67
CA ILE A 34 -4.50 -4.78 -0.88
C ILE A 34 -4.13 -4.04 0.42
N TYR A 35 -3.05 -4.44 1.09
CA TYR A 35 -2.59 -3.76 2.30
C TYR A 35 -2.12 -2.34 2.02
N THR A 36 -1.32 -2.14 0.98
CA THR A 36 -0.88 -0.80 0.57
C THR A 36 -2.03 0.06 0.05
N LEU A 37 -3.00 -0.51 -0.66
CA LEU A 37 -4.22 0.20 -1.06
C LEU A 37 -5.04 0.68 0.15
N LYS A 38 -5.15 -0.11 1.22
CA LYS A 38 -5.87 0.30 2.43
C LYS A 38 -5.25 1.53 3.11
N SER A 39 -3.92 1.61 3.19
CA SER A 39 -3.25 2.81 3.73
C SER A 39 -3.38 4.00 2.77
N LEU A 40 -3.32 3.75 1.45
CA LEU A 40 -3.53 4.77 0.42
C LEU A 40 -4.96 5.33 0.41
N ILE A 41 -5.99 4.58 0.78
CA ILE A 41 -7.37 5.10 0.82
C ILE A 41 -7.47 6.28 1.79
N TRP A 42 -6.92 6.19 2.99
CA TRP A 42 -6.96 7.28 3.97
C TRP A 42 -6.18 8.50 3.51
N ALA A 43 -5.04 8.27 2.87
CA ALA A 43 -4.25 9.30 2.22
C ALA A 43 -5.02 10.02 1.10
N MET A 44 -5.72 9.27 0.25
CA MET A 44 -6.53 9.82 -0.83
C MET A 44 -7.73 10.59 -0.29
N ILE A 45 -8.36 10.12 0.79
CA ILE A 45 -9.44 10.86 1.47
C ILE A 45 -8.91 12.21 2.00
N LEU A 46 -7.76 12.21 2.66
CA LEU A 46 -7.13 13.43 3.15
C LEU A 46 -6.81 14.39 1.99
N LEU A 47 -6.26 13.87 0.88
CA LEU A 47 -5.97 14.66 -0.31
C LEU A 47 -7.25 15.31 -0.88
N VAL A 48 -8.32 14.52 -1.02
CA VAL A 48 -9.62 15.02 -1.52
C VAL A 48 -10.17 16.11 -0.60
N LEU A 49 -10.04 15.96 0.73
CA LEU A 49 -10.47 16.97 1.69
C LEU A 49 -9.68 18.28 1.53
N ILE A 50 -8.36 18.19 1.35
CA ILE A 50 -7.51 19.37 1.12
C ILE A 50 -7.93 20.08 -0.18
N VAL A 51 -8.06 19.33 -1.27
CA VAL A 51 -8.50 19.84 -2.58
C VAL A 51 -9.89 20.47 -2.49
N TYR A 52 -10.80 19.89 -1.71
CA TYR A 52 -12.14 20.42 -1.50
C TYR A 52 -12.11 21.77 -0.77
N VAL A 53 -11.38 21.87 0.35
CA VAL A 53 -11.29 23.11 1.14
C VAL A 53 -10.68 24.24 0.32
N PHE A 54 -9.53 24.00 -0.32
CA PHE A 54 -8.91 25.00 -1.18
C PHE A 54 -9.74 25.29 -2.45
N GLY A 55 -10.43 24.27 -2.97
CA GLY A 55 -11.34 24.42 -4.10
C GLY A 55 -12.46 25.41 -3.82
N ILE A 56 -13.10 25.31 -2.66
CA ILE A 56 -14.11 26.29 -2.23
C ILE A 56 -13.48 27.68 -2.13
N LEU A 57 -12.35 27.81 -1.45
CA LEU A 57 -11.70 29.11 -1.22
C LEU A 57 -11.36 29.83 -2.53
N PHE A 58 -10.76 29.13 -3.50
CA PHE A 58 -10.40 29.77 -4.78
C PHE A 58 -11.60 29.99 -5.69
N ALA A 59 -12.55 29.06 -5.75
CA ALA A 59 -13.77 29.25 -6.54
C ALA A 59 -14.56 30.48 -6.05
N GLN A 60 -14.69 30.65 -4.74
CA GLN A 60 -15.33 31.83 -4.15
C GLN A 60 -14.56 33.11 -4.48
N ALA A 61 -13.24 33.13 -4.27
CA ALA A 61 -12.42 34.31 -4.56
C ALA A 61 -12.54 34.77 -6.02
N VAL A 62 -12.50 33.83 -6.97
CA VAL A 62 -12.60 34.14 -8.40
C VAL A 62 -14.01 34.57 -8.78
N ASN A 63 -15.04 33.88 -8.30
CA ASN A 63 -16.42 34.22 -8.60
C ASN A 63 -16.84 35.55 -7.99
N ASP A 64 -16.43 35.84 -6.75
CA ASP A 64 -16.70 37.11 -6.09
C ASP A 64 -16.08 38.27 -6.88
N HIS A 65 -14.84 38.12 -7.37
CA HIS A 65 -14.20 39.14 -8.19
C HIS A 65 -14.83 39.28 -9.59
N LEU A 66 -15.37 38.21 -10.17
CA LEU A 66 -16.09 38.27 -11.45
C LEU A 66 -17.44 39.00 -11.32
N MET A 67 -18.07 38.97 -10.15
CA MET A 67 -19.36 39.61 -9.89
C MET A 67 -19.22 41.04 -9.36
N ASP A 68 -18.04 41.42 -8.87
CA ASP A 68 -17.80 42.74 -8.29
C ASP A 68 -17.55 43.79 -9.39
N THR A 69 -18.51 44.71 -9.55
CA THR A 69 -18.43 45.77 -10.57
C THR A 69 -17.55 46.95 -10.14
N ASP A 70 -17.22 47.05 -8.85
CA ASP A 70 -16.46 48.17 -8.30
C ASP A 70 -14.93 47.95 -8.41
N VAL A 71 -14.50 46.76 -8.81
CA VAL A 71 -13.08 46.38 -8.94
C VAL A 71 -12.63 46.46 -10.41
N ARG A 72 -11.32 46.54 -10.63
CA ARG A 72 -10.72 46.49 -11.97
C ARG A 72 -11.29 45.27 -12.74
N PRO A 73 -11.86 45.47 -13.95
CA PRO A 73 -12.31 44.35 -14.76
C PRO A 73 -11.12 43.50 -15.22
N LEU A 74 -11.33 42.19 -15.19
CA LEU A 74 -10.43 41.20 -15.75
C LEU A 74 -10.36 41.35 -17.28
N SER A 75 -9.20 41.05 -17.87
CA SER A 75 -9.06 40.95 -19.33
C SER A 75 -9.84 39.74 -19.86
N ASP A 76 -10.14 39.72 -21.17
CA ASP A 76 -10.84 38.60 -21.79
C ASP A 76 -10.11 37.25 -21.57
N GLU A 77 -8.77 37.28 -21.55
CA GLU A 77 -7.94 36.10 -21.26
C GLU A 77 -8.07 35.64 -19.80
N GLU A 78 -8.07 36.59 -18.84
CA GLU A 78 -8.22 36.30 -17.42
C GLU A 78 -9.62 35.74 -17.10
N VAL A 79 -10.67 36.28 -17.75
CA VAL A 79 -12.04 35.75 -17.65
C VAL A 79 -12.16 34.36 -18.25
N ALA A 80 -11.54 34.12 -19.41
CA ALA A 80 -11.52 32.80 -20.03
C ALA A 80 -10.84 31.77 -19.13
N ALA A 81 -9.71 32.12 -18.50
CA ALA A 81 -9.02 31.27 -17.54
C ALA A 81 -9.86 31.05 -16.26
N ALA A 82 -10.50 32.09 -15.73
CA ALA A 82 -11.40 31.99 -14.58
C ALA A 82 -12.54 31.00 -14.84
N ARG A 83 -13.22 31.09 -15.99
CA ARG A 83 -14.27 30.13 -16.39
C ARG A 83 -13.72 28.75 -16.75
N ARG A 84 -12.47 28.65 -17.19
CA ARG A 84 -11.87 27.35 -17.53
C ARG A 84 -11.48 26.55 -16.30
N TYR A 85 -11.08 27.20 -15.22
CA TYR A 85 -10.50 26.54 -14.05
C TYR A 85 -11.33 26.71 -12.76
N PHE A 86 -12.19 27.73 -12.64
CA PHE A 86 -12.89 28.10 -11.40
C PHE A 86 -14.42 28.31 -11.55
N ASP A 87 -15.04 27.82 -12.63
CA ASP A 87 -16.48 28.05 -12.91
C ASP A 87 -17.41 27.38 -11.89
N ASP A 88 -17.16 26.10 -11.58
CA ASP A 88 -17.85 25.37 -10.54
C ASP A 88 -16.89 24.63 -9.60
N LEU A 89 -17.39 24.16 -8.46
CA LEU A 89 -16.57 23.51 -7.45
C LEU A 89 -15.92 22.20 -7.96
N PRO A 90 -16.64 21.24 -8.57
CA PRO A 90 -16.02 20.05 -9.15
C PRO A 90 -14.91 20.34 -10.17
N GLN A 91 -15.12 21.31 -11.06
CA GLN A 91 -14.15 21.76 -12.06
C GLN A 91 -12.95 22.43 -11.41
N THR A 92 -13.18 23.22 -10.35
CA THR A 92 -12.10 23.79 -9.54
C THR A 92 -11.27 22.70 -8.89
N MET A 93 -11.91 21.74 -8.22
CA MET A 93 -11.23 20.61 -7.61
C MET A 93 -10.42 19.80 -8.64
N LEU A 94 -10.97 19.58 -9.83
CA LEU A 94 -10.26 18.93 -10.93
C LEU A 94 -9.06 19.75 -11.39
N SER A 95 -9.19 21.06 -11.54
CA SER A 95 -8.10 21.96 -11.96
C SER A 95 -6.96 22.00 -10.93
N LEU A 96 -7.30 22.05 -9.65
CA LEU A 96 -6.35 21.95 -8.54
C LEU A 96 -5.64 20.59 -8.51
N PHE A 97 -6.36 19.50 -8.79
CA PHE A 97 -5.77 18.18 -8.93
C PHE A 97 -4.87 18.06 -10.17
N MET A 98 -5.28 18.60 -11.33
CA MET A 98 -4.46 18.61 -12.54
C MET A 98 -3.16 19.40 -12.34
N SER A 99 -3.19 20.47 -11.54
CA SER A 99 -2.01 21.30 -11.23
C SER A 99 -0.93 20.53 -10.46
N ILE A 100 -1.32 19.59 -9.60
CA ILE A 100 -0.38 18.75 -8.82
C ILE A 100 0.00 17.47 -9.57
N ALA A 101 -0.91 16.92 -10.39
CA ALA A 101 -0.73 15.66 -11.11
C ALA A 101 0.01 15.84 -12.45
N GLY A 102 0.32 17.08 -12.85
CA GLY A 102 0.97 17.38 -14.13
C GLY A 102 0.02 17.34 -15.34
N GLY A 103 -1.29 17.48 -15.12
CA GLY A 103 -2.29 17.53 -16.19
C GLY A 103 -2.40 18.90 -16.86
N VAL A 104 -2.11 19.98 -16.12
CA VAL A 104 -2.05 21.36 -16.62
C VAL A 104 -0.92 22.10 -15.92
N SER A 105 -0.31 23.08 -16.58
CA SER A 105 0.66 23.95 -15.91
C SER A 105 -0.05 24.71 -14.79
N TRP A 106 0.51 24.67 -13.58
CA TRP A 106 0.02 25.47 -12.45
C TRP A 106 0.06 26.98 -12.76
N GLU A 107 0.92 27.39 -13.70
CA GLU A 107 1.00 28.77 -14.19
C GLU A 107 -0.29 29.21 -14.87
N GLU A 108 -0.94 28.34 -15.64
CA GLU A 108 -2.21 28.66 -16.32
C GLU A 108 -3.35 28.81 -15.30
N VAL A 109 -3.36 27.97 -14.27
CA VAL A 109 -4.40 27.97 -13.24
C VAL A 109 -4.27 29.18 -12.31
N VAL A 110 -3.05 29.70 -12.09
CA VAL A 110 -2.85 30.84 -11.19
C VAL A 110 -3.15 32.20 -11.83
N VAL A 111 -3.32 32.28 -13.16
CA VAL A 111 -3.61 33.53 -13.90
C VAL A 111 -4.76 34.34 -13.29
N PRO A 112 -5.99 33.79 -13.13
CA PRO A 112 -7.10 34.56 -12.58
C PRO A 112 -6.86 34.95 -11.12
N LEU A 113 -6.17 34.12 -10.32
CA LEU A 113 -5.83 34.43 -8.94
C LEU A 113 -4.82 35.59 -8.83
N ARG A 114 -3.85 35.64 -9.74
CA ARG A 114 -2.86 36.73 -9.81
C ARG A 114 -3.52 38.07 -10.17
N ALA A 115 -4.52 38.04 -11.03
CA ALA A 115 -5.26 39.24 -11.43
C ALA A 115 -6.04 39.87 -10.26
N ILE A 116 -6.51 39.04 -9.32
CA ILE A 116 -7.20 39.48 -8.11
C ILE A 116 -6.21 40.11 -7.12
N SER A 117 -5.20 39.34 -6.69
CA SER A 117 -4.17 39.81 -5.75
C SER A 117 -3.01 38.83 -5.64
N VAL A 118 -1.80 39.35 -5.38
CA VAL A 118 -0.61 38.54 -5.09
C VAL A 118 -0.79 37.63 -3.87
N VAL A 119 -1.68 37.99 -2.93
CA VAL A 119 -1.97 37.17 -1.74
C VAL A 119 -2.60 35.83 -2.15
N TRP A 120 -3.49 35.82 -3.15
CA TRP A 120 -4.10 34.59 -3.65
C TRP A 120 -3.08 33.68 -4.32
N VAL A 121 -2.07 34.25 -4.99
CA VAL A 121 -0.92 33.49 -5.53
C VAL A 121 -0.15 32.81 -4.40
N ALA A 122 0.12 33.51 -3.30
CA ALA A 122 0.83 32.94 -2.15
C ALA A 122 0.03 31.79 -1.48
N ILE A 123 -1.30 31.94 -1.38
CA ILE A 123 -2.18 30.89 -0.86
C ILE A 123 -2.19 29.67 -1.80
N PHE A 124 -2.24 29.89 -3.13
CA PHE A 124 -2.16 28.82 -4.12
C PHE A 124 -0.82 28.06 -4.05
N LEU A 125 0.31 28.76 -3.93
CA LEU A 125 1.62 28.13 -3.74
C LEU A 125 1.70 27.36 -2.42
N THR A 126 1.03 27.84 -1.37
CA THR A 126 0.90 27.11 -0.10
C THR A 126 0.12 25.81 -0.30
N TYR A 127 -1.01 25.84 -1.03
CA TYR A 127 -1.76 24.64 -1.40
C TYR A 127 -0.89 23.63 -2.16
N VAL A 128 -0.17 24.07 -3.20
CA VAL A 128 0.69 23.21 -4.02
C VAL A 128 1.78 22.58 -3.15
N SER A 129 2.49 23.39 -2.35
CA SER A 129 3.57 22.91 -1.48
C SER A 129 3.06 21.92 -0.43
N PHE A 130 1.96 22.25 0.24
CA PHE A 130 1.34 21.39 1.24
C PHE A 130 0.87 20.06 0.64
N THR A 131 0.32 20.09 -0.57
CA THR A 131 -0.11 18.88 -1.27
C THR A 131 1.07 18.00 -1.68
N TYR A 132 2.19 18.58 -2.10
CA TYR A 132 3.42 17.81 -2.32
C TYR A 132 3.93 17.17 -1.03
N PHE A 133 3.94 17.90 0.09
CA PHE A 133 4.30 17.31 1.39
C PHE A 133 3.34 16.19 1.80
N ALA A 134 2.03 16.35 1.57
CA ALA A 134 1.05 15.31 1.82
C ALA A 134 1.37 14.06 0.98
N VAL A 135 1.59 14.20 -0.33
CA VAL A 135 1.96 13.08 -1.22
C VAL A 135 3.26 12.42 -0.76
N LEU A 136 4.29 13.19 -0.39
CA LEU A 136 5.56 12.66 0.13
C LEU A 136 5.37 11.88 1.45
N ASN A 137 4.52 12.40 2.35
CA ASN A 137 4.19 11.72 3.60
C ASN A 137 3.46 10.39 3.36
N VAL A 138 2.60 10.33 2.35
CA VAL A 138 1.87 9.12 1.95
C VAL A 138 2.85 8.08 1.39
N VAL A 139 3.72 8.49 0.48
CA VAL A 139 4.77 7.63 -0.08
C VAL A 139 5.68 7.09 1.03
N THR A 140 6.10 7.95 1.95
CA THR A 140 6.89 7.56 3.12
C THR A 140 6.14 6.56 4.00
N GLY A 141 4.84 6.78 4.25
CA GLY A 141 3.99 5.86 4.99
C GLY A 141 3.91 4.47 4.35
N VAL A 142 3.79 4.38 3.02
CA VAL A 142 3.79 3.11 2.28
C VAL A 142 5.15 2.39 2.37
N PHE A 143 6.25 3.13 2.25
CA PHE A 143 7.59 2.55 2.42
C PHE A 143 7.81 2.04 3.86
N CYS A 144 7.41 2.82 4.86
CA CYS A 144 7.47 2.40 6.26
C CYS A 144 6.62 1.14 6.51
N GLN A 145 5.40 1.08 5.99
CA GLN A 145 4.55 -0.12 6.12
C GLN A 145 5.21 -1.34 5.47
N SER A 146 5.79 -1.18 4.28
CA SER A 146 6.50 -2.27 3.59
C SER A 146 7.71 -2.76 4.39
N ALA A 147 8.45 -1.85 5.03
CA ALA A 147 9.58 -2.19 5.89
C ALA A 147 9.12 -2.94 7.17
N ILE A 148 8.01 -2.51 7.78
CA ILE A 148 7.41 -3.18 8.94
C ILE A 148 6.93 -4.59 8.58
N ASP A 149 6.20 -4.73 7.48
CA ASP A 149 5.68 -6.02 7.02
C ASP A 149 6.83 -7.00 6.70
N SER A 150 7.93 -6.51 6.11
CA SER A 150 9.13 -7.32 5.85
C SER A 150 9.79 -7.78 7.16
N ALA A 151 9.92 -6.89 8.15
CA ALA A 151 10.50 -7.23 9.44
C ALA A 151 9.65 -8.24 10.23
N GLN A 152 8.31 -8.14 10.12
CA GLN A 152 7.38 -9.08 10.74
C GLN A 152 7.39 -10.46 10.05
N SER A 153 7.39 -10.50 8.72
CA SER A 153 7.46 -11.76 7.96
C SER A 153 8.72 -12.56 8.29
N ASP A 154 9.86 -11.89 8.47
CA ASP A 154 11.10 -12.55 8.89
C ASP A 154 10.97 -13.13 10.30
N HIS A 155 10.33 -12.41 11.23
CA HIS A 155 10.11 -12.88 12.59
C HIS A 155 9.19 -14.12 12.64
N ASP A 156 8.06 -14.07 11.94
CA ASP A 156 7.11 -15.18 11.88
C ASP A 156 7.73 -16.45 11.26
N MET A 157 8.56 -16.28 10.23
CA MET A 157 9.28 -17.39 9.58
C MET A 157 10.29 -18.04 10.55
N VAL A 158 11.04 -17.24 11.30
CA VAL A 158 11.96 -17.74 12.33
C VAL A 158 11.19 -18.49 13.42
N LEU A 159 10.07 -17.95 13.89
CA LEU A 159 9.25 -18.54 14.95
C LEU A 159 8.67 -19.89 14.51
N GLN A 160 8.17 -20.00 13.28
CA GLN A 160 7.71 -21.27 12.72
C GLN A 160 8.84 -22.31 12.62
N SER A 161 10.06 -21.90 12.26
CA SER A 161 11.20 -22.82 12.17
C SER A 161 11.59 -23.41 13.54
N ILE A 162 11.50 -22.61 14.61
CA ILE A 162 11.77 -23.05 15.98
C ILE A 162 10.72 -24.05 16.44
N LEU A 163 9.44 -23.77 16.19
CA LEU A 163 8.34 -24.69 16.53
C LEU A 163 8.46 -26.01 15.77
N ALA A 164 8.72 -25.97 14.46
CA ALA A 164 8.92 -27.16 13.65
C ALA A 164 10.09 -28.03 14.16
N ASN A 165 11.22 -27.40 14.51
CA ASN A 165 12.35 -28.11 15.12
C ASN A 165 11.98 -28.74 16.47
N LYS A 166 11.27 -28.00 17.35
CA LYS A 166 10.79 -28.54 18.64
C LYS A 166 9.91 -29.77 18.44
N GLN A 167 8.94 -29.72 17.52
CA GLN A 167 8.08 -30.87 17.21
C GLN A 167 8.92 -32.07 16.75
N ALA A 168 9.86 -31.86 15.83
CA ALA A 168 10.72 -32.92 15.30
C ALA A 168 11.61 -33.55 16.40
N HIS A 169 12.10 -32.74 17.35
CA HIS A 169 12.85 -33.25 18.50
C HIS A 169 11.98 -34.10 19.42
N ILE A 170 10.75 -33.67 19.71
CA ILE A 170 9.82 -34.44 20.55
C ILE A 170 9.45 -35.77 19.89
N GLU A 171 9.22 -35.79 18.57
CA GLU A 171 8.95 -37.04 17.85
C GLU A 171 10.13 -38.01 17.91
N LYS A 172 11.37 -37.53 17.74
CA LYS A 172 12.56 -38.37 17.89
C LYS A 172 12.69 -38.95 19.29
N ILE A 173 12.44 -38.14 20.32
CA ILE A 173 12.50 -38.58 21.71
C ILE A 173 11.41 -39.64 21.98
N ARG A 174 10.18 -39.40 21.52
CA ARG A 174 9.08 -40.39 21.62
C ARG A 174 9.41 -41.69 20.90
N TYR A 175 9.98 -41.61 19.70
CA TYR A 175 10.41 -42.78 18.95
C TYR A 175 11.45 -43.60 19.72
N LEU A 176 12.50 -42.97 20.22
CA LEU A 176 13.53 -43.64 21.02
C LEU A 176 12.94 -44.29 22.27
N PHE A 177 12.03 -43.60 22.97
CA PHE A 177 11.39 -44.16 24.15
C PHE A 177 10.46 -45.34 23.82
N SER A 178 9.73 -45.31 22.70
CA SER A 178 8.94 -46.45 22.23
C SER A 178 9.79 -47.66 21.83
N GLU A 179 11.03 -47.44 21.39
CA GLU A 179 11.96 -48.53 21.06
C GLU A 179 12.58 -49.18 22.31
N ILE A 180 12.65 -48.43 23.41
CA ILE A 180 13.16 -48.90 24.70
C ILE A 180 12.06 -49.61 25.52
N ASP A 181 10.82 -49.15 25.44
CA ASP A 181 9.65 -49.74 26.12
C ASP A 181 9.07 -50.92 25.32
N GLN A 182 9.76 -52.07 25.35
CA GLN A 182 9.32 -53.28 24.63
C GLN A 182 8.04 -53.92 25.18
N GLU A 183 7.59 -53.55 26.39
CA GLU A 183 6.40 -54.11 27.04
C GLU A 183 5.16 -53.20 26.96
N ASP A 184 5.24 -52.06 26.26
CA ASP A 184 4.16 -51.05 26.16
C ASP A 184 3.61 -50.63 27.54
N SER A 185 4.50 -50.66 28.54
CA SER A 185 4.16 -50.45 29.94
C SER A 185 3.88 -48.98 30.26
N GLY A 186 4.34 -48.06 29.39
CA GLY A 186 4.25 -46.62 29.56
C GLY A 186 5.24 -46.07 30.60
N VAL A 187 6.12 -46.92 31.16
CA VAL A 187 7.05 -46.55 32.25
C VAL A 187 8.43 -47.11 31.98
N ILE A 188 9.45 -46.24 31.94
CA ILE A 188 10.83 -46.66 31.66
C ILE A 188 11.62 -46.71 32.96
N THR A 189 11.99 -47.92 33.37
CA THR A 189 12.74 -48.16 34.61
C THR A 189 14.24 -48.00 34.37
N PHE A 190 14.97 -47.38 35.30
CA PHE A 190 16.41 -47.07 35.18
C PHE A 190 17.29 -48.29 34.87
N GLN A 191 16.85 -49.50 35.24
CA GLN A 191 17.54 -50.75 34.91
C GLN A 191 17.55 -51.06 33.40
N ILE A 192 16.48 -50.72 32.67
CA ILE A 192 16.34 -50.99 31.22
C ILE A 192 17.32 -50.12 30.42
N LEU A 193 17.46 -48.85 30.80
CA LEU A 193 18.41 -47.90 30.19
C LEU A 193 19.88 -48.33 30.34
N ARG A 194 20.20 -49.14 31.35
CA ARG A 194 21.57 -49.60 31.63
C ARG A 194 21.95 -50.89 30.90
N CYS A 195 20.98 -51.62 30.33
CA CYS A 195 21.17 -52.93 29.71
C CYS A 195 21.44 -52.91 28.19
N LYS A 196 21.21 -51.79 27.48
CA LYS A 196 21.59 -51.65 26.06
C LYS A 196 22.90 -50.84 25.94
N PRO A 197 24.02 -51.44 25.47
CA PRO A 197 25.22 -50.68 25.16
C PRO A 197 25.04 -49.88 23.87
N ALA A 198 25.80 -48.80 23.75
CA ALA A 198 25.82 -47.84 22.64
C ALA A 198 25.99 -48.48 21.25
#